data_AF-A0A7C7GYN5-F1
#
_entry.id   AF-A0A7C7GYN5-F1
#
_cell.length_a   1.000
_cell.length_b   1.000
_cell.length_c   1.000
_cell.angle_alpha   90.00
_cell.angle_beta   90.00
_cell.angle_gamma   90.00
#
_symmetry.space_group_name_H-M   'P 1'
#
loop_
_entity.id
_entity.type
_entity.pdbx_description
1 polymer ?
#
loop_
_entity_poly.entity_id
_entity_poly.type
_entity_poly.pdbx_seq_one_letter_code
_entity_poly.pdbx_strand_id
1 'polypeptide(L)'
;MLMRLLKVFIGLLVVLGLVLILIQNKGEIDVDLLIMKFNGVDIPVVLVLTLAIGIIVGFGIAATTIITAKNELRLGKAENRRLTGELNSLRNIAVDEGLLEVTEEEEDNFN
;
A
#
# COMPACT_ATOMS: atom_id res chain seq x y z
N MET A 1 13.99 10.38 14.79
CA MET A 1 15.06 9.43 15.14
C MET A 1 14.60 8.42 16.19
N LEU A 2 14.05 8.90 17.32
CA LEU A 2 13.51 8.06 18.42
C LEU A 2 12.48 7.00 17.96
N MET A 3 11.53 7.37 17.11
CA MET A 3 10.50 6.43 16.60
C MET A 3 11.07 5.32 15.70
N ARG A 4 12.23 5.53 15.06
CA ARG A 4 12.90 4.48 14.28
C ARG A 4 13.61 3.49 15.21
N LEU A 5 14.28 4.02 16.23
CA LEU A 5 14.98 3.20 17.23
C LEU A 5 13.99 2.37 18.06
N LEU A 6 12.86 2.96 18.47
CA LEU A 6 11.80 2.26 19.19
C LEU A 6 11.22 1.09 18.38
N LYS A 7 10.97 1.28 17.07
CA LYS A 7 10.49 0.20 16.17
C LYS A 7 11.48 -0.96 16.10
N VAL A 8 12.77 -0.67 16.01
CA VAL A 8 13.83 -1.71 16.00
C VAL A 8 13.91 -2.41 17.35
N PHE A 9 13.85 -1.67 18.46
CA PHE A 9 13.87 -2.24 19.81
C PHE A 9 12.68 -3.18 20.08
N ILE A 10 11.48 -2.78 19.65
CA ILE A 10 10.28 -3.63 19.72
C ILE A 10 10.46 -4.88 18.86
N GLY A 11 10.98 -4.73 17.64
CA GLY A 11 11.31 -5.89 16.79
C GLY A 11 12.29 -6.85 17.46
N LEU A 12 13.30 -6.32 18.15
CA LEU A 12 14.27 -7.12 18.90
C LEU A 12 13.60 -7.89 20.05
N LEU A 13 12.73 -7.23 20.82
CA LEU A 13 11.96 -7.88 21.89
C LEU A 13 11.06 -9.01 21.36
N VAL A 14 10.44 -8.80 20.20
CA VAL A 14 9.63 -9.84 19.54
C VAL A 14 10.52 -11.03 19.15
N VAL A 15 11.68 -10.80 18.54
CA VAL A 15 12.61 -11.89 18.19
C VAL A 15 13.07 -12.64 19.45
N LEU A 16 13.38 -11.92 20.53
CA LEU A 16 13.78 -12.54 21.80
C LEU A 16 12.65 -13.40 22.38
N GLY A 17 11.41 -12.90 22.35
CA GLY A 17 10.23 -13.65 22.77
C GLY A 17 9.99 -14.90 21.94
N LEU A 18 10.17 -14.83 20.62
CA LEU A 18 10.08 -16.00 19.74
C LEU A 18 11.15 -17.04 20.06
N VAL A 19 12.39 -16.62 20.34
CA VAL A 19 13.46 -17.54 20.77
C VAL A 19 13.12 -18.20 22.10
N LEU A 20 12.55 -17.47 23.05
CA LEU A 20 12.09 -18.04 24.32
C LEU A 20 11.01 -19.11 24.12
N ILE A 21 10.04 -18.85 23.23
CA ILE A 21 9.01 -19.83 22.87
C ILE A 21 9.67 -21.11 22.31
N LEU A 22 10.63 -20.98 21.39
CA LEU A 22 11.33 -22.15 20.83
C LEU A 22 12.10 -22.94 21.89
N ILE A 23 12.76 -22.27 22.82
CA ILE A 23 13.51 -22.92 23.90
C ILE A 23 12.57 -23.67 24.86
N GLN A 24 11.39 -23.12 25.12
CA GLN A 24 10.41 -23.73 26.03
C GLN A 24 9.68 -24.92 25.39
N ASN A 25 9.54 -24.91 24.07
CA ASN A 25 8.85 -25.95 23.29
C ASN A 25 9.84 -26.94 22.68
N LYS A 26 10.65 -27.61 23.51
CA LYS A 26 11.55 -28.68 23.09
C LYS A 26 10.86 -30.04 23.27
N GLY A 27 10.34 -30.57 22.18
CA GLY A 27 9.72 -31.88 22.11
C GLY A 27 9.52 -32.29 20.66
N GLU A 28 9.18 -33.55 20.46
CA GLU A 28 8.88 -34.11 19.16
C GLU A 28 7.37 -34.29 19.01
N ILE A 29 6.86 -34.07 17.79
CA ILE A 29 5.46 -34.27 17.44
C ILE A 29 5.34 -34.94 16.08
N ASP A 30 4.28 -35.73 15.92
CA ASP A 30 3.89 -36.27 14.62
C ASP A 30 3.04 -35.24 13.88
N VAL A 31 3.47 -34.85 12.69
CA VAL A 31 2.84 -33.84 11.85
C VAL A 31 2.11 -34.52 10.70
N ASP A 32 0.82 -34.25 10.58
CA ASP A 32 -0.02 -34.72 9.47
C ASP A 32 -0.44 -33.54 8.59
N LEU A 33 0.12 -33.45 7.39
CA LEU A 33 -0.21 -32.41 6.39
C LEU A 33 -1.28 -32.85 5.41
N LEU A 34 -2.19 -33.77 5.82
CA LEU A 34 -3.26 -34.39 5.02
C LEU A 34 -2.77 -35.29 3.87
N ILE A 35 -1.70 -34.90 3.18
CA ILE A 35 -1.10 -35.59 2.03
C ILE A 35 0.19 -36.29 2.45
N MET A 36 0.87 -35.79 3.49
CA MET A 36 2.17 -36.27 3.93
C MET A 36 2.23 -36.27 5.45
N LYS A 37 2.76 -37.37 6.02
CA LYS A 37 2.94 -37.52 7.46
C LYS A 37 4.42 -37.56 7.79
N PHE A 38 4.81 -36.87 8.84
CA PHE A 38 6.15 -36.87 9.38
C PHE A 38 6.08 -37.23 10.86
N ASN A 39 6.85 -38.22 11.28
CA ASN A 39 6.86 -38.65 12.67
C ASN A 39 8.14 -38.19 13.36
N GLY A 40 8.05 -37.89 14.66
CA GLY A 40 9.22 -37.50 15.46
C GLY A 40 9.88 -36.19 15.00
N VAL A 41 9.09 -35.20 14.56
CA VAL A 41 9.63 -33.91 14.14
C VAL A 41 9.72 -32.96 15.33
N ASP A 42 10.88 -32.32 15.47
CA ASP A 42 11.10 -31.27 16.46
C ASP A 42 10.06 -30.13 16.34
N ILE A 43 9.31 -29.88 17.42
CA ILE A 43 8.34 -28.78 17.51
C ILE A 43 8.96 -27.43 17.10
N PRO A 44 10.20 -27.07 17.50
CA PRO A 44 10.83 -25.82 17.05
C PRO A 44 10.95 -25.71 15.52
N VAL A 45 11.21 -26.83 14.83
CA VAL A 45 11.33 -26.86 13.36
C VAL A 45 9.97 -26.57 12.73
N VAL A 46 8.91 -27.22 13.21
CA VAL A 46 7.54 -27.01 12.71
C VAL A 46 7.09 -25.56 12.93
N LEU A 47 7.37 -25.00 14.11
CA LEU A 47 7.03 -23.61 14.43
C LEU A 47 7.76 -22.62 13.53
N VAL A 48 9.05 -22.81 13.29
CA VAL A 48 9.83 -21.93 12.39
C VAL A 48 9.31 -22.03 10.95
N LEU A 49 9.03 -23.24 10.47
CA LEU A 49 8.58 -23.45 9.09
C LEU A 49 7.20 -22.83 8.84
N THR A 50 6.25 -23.07 9.75
CA THR A 50 4.90 -22.52 9.68
C THR A 50 4.91 -20.99 9.77
N LEU A 51 5.73 -20.42 10.65
CA LEU A 51 5.92 -18.97 10.75
C LEU A 51 6.51 -18.40 9.46
N ALA A 52 7.51 -19.06 8.88
CA ALA A 52 8.13 -18.62 7.62
C ALA A 52 7.11 -18.58 6.47
N ILE A 53 6.28 -19.62 6.33
CA ILE A 53 5.21 -19.66 5.32
C ILE A 53 4.23 -18.49 5.55
N GLY A 54 3.80 -18.28 6.80
CA GLY A 54 2.92 -17.18 7.15
C GLY A 54 3.50 -15.79 6.81
N ILE A 55 4.80 -15.58 7.06
CA ILE A 55 5.50 -14.35 6.70
C ILE A 55 5.53 -14.15 5.18
N ILE A 56 5.86 -15.19 4.42
CA ILE A 56 5.93 -15.11 2.94
C ILE A 56 4.56 -14.74 2.36
N VAL A 57 3.51 -15.44 2.79
CA VAL A 57 2.13 -15.19 2.34
C VAL A 57 1.67 -13.78 2.75
N GLY A 58 1.88 -13.41 4.01
CA GLY A 58 1.51 -12.08 4.52
C GLY A 58 2.23 -10.96 3.79
N PHE A 59 3.53 -11.12 3.53
CA PHE A 59 4.31 -10.17 2.74
C PHE A 59 3.81 -10.08 1.30
N GLY A 60 3.48 -11.21 0.66
CA GLY A 60 2.92 -11.22 -0.70
C GLY A 60 1.62 -10.42 -0.83
N ILE A 61 0.72 -10.58 0.14
CA ILE A 61 -0.53 -9.81 0.21
C ILE A 61 -0.24 -8.32 0.40
N ALA A 62 0.64 -7.98 1.35
CA ALA A 62 1.04 -6.59 1.61
C ALA A 62 1.72 -5.93 0.40
N ALA A 63 2.57 -6.66 -0.32
CA ALA A 63 3.24 -6.18 -1.52
C ALA A 63 2.23 -5.86 -2.62
N THR A 64 1.28 -6.77 -2.87
CA THR A 64 0.24 -6.59 -3.88
C THR A 64 -0.63 -5.37 -3.58
N THR A 65 -1.06 -5.22 -2.32
CA THR A 65 -1.86 -4.06 -1.89
C THR A 65 -1.10 -2.73 -2.05
N ILE A 66 0.20 -2.68 -1.70
CA ILE A 66 1.02 -1.48 -1.89
C ILE A 66 1.15 -1.11 -3.38
N ILE A 67 1.33 -2.10 -4.25
CA ILE A 67 1.43 -1.88 -5.70
C ILE A 67 0.12 -1.34 -6.26
N THR A 68 -1.02 -1.95 -5.90
CA THR A 68 -2.35 -1.49 -6.31
C THR A 68 -2.60 -0.06 -5.85
N ALA A 69 -2.33 0.25 -4.58
CA ALA A 69 -2.50 1.60 -4.03
C ALA A 69 -1.66 2.65 -4.79
N LYS A 70 -0.42 2.32 -5.18
CA LYS A 70 0.40 3.23 -6.00
C LYS A 70 -0.20 3.47 -7.39
N ASN A 71 -0.76 2.44 -8.02
CA ASN A 71 -1.40 2.57 -9.33
C ASN A 71 -2.65 3.44 -9.26
N GLU A 72 -3.51 3.21 -8.26
CA GLU A 72 -4.70 4.02 -8.02
C GLU A 72 -4.36 5.48 -7.73
N LEU A 73 -3.34 5.74 -6.91
CA LEU A 73 -2.86 7.10 -6.64
C LEU A 73 -2.39 7.82 -7.92
N ARG A 74 -1.72 7.10 -8.84
CA ARG A 74 -1.30 7.67 -10.12
C ARG A 74 -2.50 7.98 -11.01
N LEU A 75 -3.47 7.08 -11.09
CA LEU A 75 -4.68 7.26 -11.89
C LEU A 75 -5.52 8.43 -11.36
N GLY A 76 -5.78 8.48 -10.06
CA GLY A 76 -6.52 9.59 -9.43
C GLY A 76 -5.84 10.94 -9.64
N LYS A 77 -4.49 10.99 -9.60
CA LYS A 77 -3.75 12.23 -9.89
C LYS A 77 -3.85 12.64 -11.36
N ALA A 78 -3.86 11.69 -12.29
CA ALA A 78 -4.03 11.97 -13.72
C ALA A 78 -5.44 12.50 -14.02
N GLU A 79 -6.46 11.88 -13.43
CA GLU A 79 -7.85 12.32 -13.59
C GLU A 79 -8.11 13.68 -12.97
N ASN A 80 -7.59 13.94 -11.77
CA ASN A 80 -7.70 15.25 -11.13
C ASN A 80 -7.07 16.37 -11.98
N ARG A 81 -5.93 16.10 -12.62
CA ARG A 81 -5.28 17.02 -13.58
C ARG A 81 -6.13 17.24 -14.83
N ARG A 82 -6.75 16.17 -15.37
CA ARG A 82 -7.65 16.27 -16.52
C ARG A 82 -8.85 17.16 -16.22
N LEU A 83 -9.55 16.88 -15.12
CA LEU A 83 -10.71 17.66 -14.68
C LEU A 83 -10.36 19.13 -14.40
N THR A 84 -9.20 19.38 -13.79
CA THR A 84 -8.69 20.75 -13.58
C THR A 84 -8.42 21.46 -14.91
N GLY A 85 -7.89 20.74 -15.91
CA GLY A 85 -7.68 21.25 -17.26
C GLY A 85 -9.00 21.57 -17.98
N GLU A 86 -9.98 20.66 -17.92
CA GLU A 86 -11.33 20.85 -18.48
C GLU A 86 -12.03 22.06 -17.84
N LEU A 87 -11.99 22.16 -16.50
CA LEU A 87 -12.54 23.30 -15.77
C LEU A 87 -11.87 24.62 -16.19
N ASN A 88 -10.55 24.61 -16.35
CA ASN A 88 -9.81 25.80 -16.76
C ASN A 88 -10.11 26.20 -18.21
N SER A 89 -10.33 25.23 -19.12
CA SER A 89 -10.77 25.50 -20.48
C SER A 89 -12.20 26.04 -20.55
N LEU A 90 -13.12 25.55 -19.70
CA LEU A 90 -14.49 26.06 -19.59
C LEU A 90 -14.49 27.52 -19.10
N ARG A 91 -13.63 27.85 -18.13
CA ARG A 91 -13.44 29.25 -17.71
C ARG A 91 -12.86 30.12 -18.82
N ASN A 92 -11.97 29.58 -19.64
CA ASN A 92 -11.36 30.33 -20.74
C ASN A 92 -12.37 30.64 -21.85
N ILE A 93 -13.27 29.71 -22.18
CA ILE A 93 -14.31 29.90 -23.20
C ILE A 93 -15.31 30.97 -22.78
N ALA A 94 -15.77 30.97 -21.53
CA ALA A 94 -16.72 31.99 -21.03
C ALA A 94 -16.12 33.42 -20.96
N VAL A 95 -14.80 33.55 -20.91
CA VAL A 95 -14.12 34.86 -20.91
C VAL A 95 -13.88 35.35 -22.35
N ASP A 96 -13.62 34.44 -23.29
CA ASP A 96 -13.39 34.78 -24.71
C ASP A 96 -14.69 35.28 -25.39
N GLU A 97 -15.84 34.66 -25.06
CA GLU A 97 -17.15 35.09 -25.56
C GLU A 97 -17.59 36.46 -24.99
N GLY A 98 -17.32 36.73 -23.70
CA GLY A 98 -17.63 38.02 -23.08
C GLY A 98 -16.71 39.16 -23.52
N LEU A 99 -15.48 38.88 -23.97
CA LEU A 99 -14.60 39.89 -24.55
C LEU A 99 -15.03 40.25 -25.98
N LEU A 100 -15.49 39.28 -26.78
CA LEU A 100 -16.04 39.56 -28.12
C LEU A 100 -17.29 40.45 -28.05
N GLU A 101 -18.22 40.17 -27.13
CA GLU A 101 -19.45 40.98 -26.97
C GLU A 101 -19.16 42.42 -26.51
N VAL A 102 -18.21 42.63 -25.59
CA VAL A 102 -17.80 43.98 -25.15
C VAL A 102 -17.05 44.75 -26.25
N THR A 103 -16.29 44.06 -27.10
CA THR A 103 -15.53 44.74 -28.18
C THR A 103 -16.43 45.12 -29.35
N GLU A 104 -17.46 44.31 -29.66
CA GLU A 104 -18.46 44.63 -30.68
C GLU A 104 -19.37 45.80 -30.24
N GLU A 105 -19.78 45.86 -28.97
CA GLU A 105 -20.56 47.00 -28.44
C GLU A 105 -19.79 48.33 -28.37
N GLU A 106 -18.46 48.28 -28.22
CA GLU A 106 -17.61 49.48 -28.24
C GLU A 106 -17.30 50.00 -29.66
N GLU A 107 -17.26 49.13 -30.68
CA GLU A 107 -17.09 49.55 -32.09
C GLU A 107 -18.36 50.19 -32.67
N ASP A 108 -19.55 49.72 -32.31
CA ASP A 108 -20.83 50.28 -32.81
C ASP A 108 -21.21 51.62 -32.16
N ASN A 109 -20.62 51.98 -31.01
CA ASN A 109 -20.85 53.27 -30.33
C ASN A 109 -19.94 54.41 -30.82
N PHE A 110 -19.01 54.12 -31.75
CA PHE A 110 -18.06 55.07 -32.33
C PHE A 110 -18.29 55.36 -33.82
N ASN A 111 -19.40 54.90 -34.42
CA ASN A 111 -19.83 55.25 -35.77
C ASN A 111 -21.07 56.17 -35.79
#